data_AF-A0AAJ0PZ17-F1
#
_entry.id   AF-A0AAJ0PZ17-F1
#
_cell.length_a   1.000
_cell.length_b   1.000
_cell.length_c   1.000
_cell.angle_alpha   90.00
_cell.angle_beta   90.00
_cell.angle_gamma   90.00
#
_symmetry.space_group_name_H-M   'P 1'
#
loop_
_entity.id
_entity.type
_entity.pdbx_description
1 polymer ?
#
loop_
_entity_poly.entity_id
_entity_poly.type
_entity_poly.pdbx_seq_one_letter_code
_entity_poly.pdbx_strand_id
1 'polypeptide(L)' 'MFYDEHGQLVSILASWTNVDEPDAFAQAAAGRSAFRVDDLRRLRALIDDLRPEVLGRVK' A
#
# COMPACT_ATOMS: atom_id res chain seq x y z
N MET A 1 0.73 16.10 -0.64
CA MET A 1 1.73 15.34 0.12
C MET A 1 1.12 14.94 1.44
N PHE A 2 1.21 13.68 1.82
CA PHE A 2 0.63 13.16 3.07
C PHE A 2 1.76 13.07 4.11
N TYR A 3 1.51 13.60 5.31
CA TYR A 3 2.48 13.61 6.40
C TYR A 3 1.89 12.86 7.60
N ASP A 4 2.72 12.11 8.31
CA ASP A 4 2.31 11.43 9.54
C ASP A 4 2.21 12.41 10.74
N GLU A 5 1.86 11.88 11.90
CA GLU A 5 1.74 12.62 13.16
C GLU A 5 3.08 13.22 13.66
N HIS A 6 4.21 12.79 13.10
CA HIS A 6 5.55 13.30 13.39
C HIS A 6 6.06 14.26 12.30
N GLY A 7 5.21 14.62 11.33
CA GLY A 7 5.57 15.50 10.22
C GLY A 7 6.48 14.84 9.18
N GLN A 8 6.61 13.51 9.17
CA GLN A 8 7.37 12.80 8.16
C GLN A 8 6.53 12.60 6.91
N LEU A 9 7.12 12.84 5.75
CA LEU A 9 6.46 12.56 4.47
C LEU A 9 6.28 11.06 4.33
N VAL A 10 5.03 10.64 4.17
CA VAL A 10 4.66 9.25 3.94
C VAL A 10 4.10 9.08 2.54
N SER A 11 4.47 7.96 1.91
CA SER A 11 4.06 7.63 0.55
C SER A 11 3.44 6.25 0.49
N ILE A 12 2.35 6.13 -0.25
CA ILE A 12 1.73 4.87 -0.66
C ILE A 12 1.78 4.78 -2.19
N LEU A 13 1.84 3.57 -2.73
CA LEU A 13 1.79 3.37 -4.17
C LEU A 13 0.45 3.85 -4.72
N ALA A 14 0.49 4.63 -5.80
CA ALA A 14 -0.72 5.12 -6.47
C ALA A 14 -1.63 3.94 -6.90
N SER A 15 -1.02 2.82 -7.31
CA SER A 15 -1.70 1.56 -7.66
C SER A 15 -2.56 0.97 -6.54
N TRP A 16 -2.38 1.39 -5.29
CA TRP A 16 -3.16 0.94 -4.13
C TRP A 16 -4.27 1.92 -3.75
N THR A 17 -4.40 3.01 -4.50
CA THR A 17 -5.38 4.07 -4.28
C THR A 17 -6.19 4.30 -5.55
N ASN A 18 -7.19 5.17 -5.47
CA ASN A 18 -7.97 5.61 -6.63
C ASN A 18 -7.51 6.99 -7.14
N VAL A 19 -6.27 7.40 -6.83
CA VAL A 19 -5.75 8.73 -7.22
C VAL A 19 -5.54 8.84 -8.72
N ASP A 20 -5.13 7.74 -9.36
CA ASP A 20 -4.95 7.66 -10.80
C ASP A 20 -6.22 7.15 -11.48
N GLU A 21 -6.38 7.49 -12.76
CA GLU A 21 -7.41 6.88 -13.60
C GLU A 21 -7.20 5.35 -13.70
N PRO A 22 -8.28 4.56 -13.85
CA PRO A 22 -8.16 3.11 -13.95
C PRO A 22 -7.30 2.69 -15.14
N ASP A 23 -6.17 2.04 -14.86
CA ASP A 23 -5.33 1.44 -15.90
C ASP A 23 -5.93 0.16 -16.50
N ALA A 24 -5.24 -0.44 -17.46
CA ALA A 24 -5.72 -1.66 -18.13
C ALA A 24 -6.00 -2.83 -17.16
N PHE A 25 -5.22 -2.95 -16.09
CA PHE A 25 -5.45 -3.98 -15.08
C PHE A 25 -6.72 -3.68 -14.28
N ALA A 26 -6.88 -2.45 -13.78
CA ALA A 26 -8.04 -2.04 -13.02
C ALA A 26 -9.34 -2.18 -13.84
N GLN A 27 -9.30 -1.84 -15.12
CA GLN A 27 -10.40 -2.05 -16.07
C GLN A 27 -10.73 -3.53 -16.24
N ALA A 28 -9.72 -4.39 -16.48
CA ALA A 28 -9.93 -5.84 -16.63
C ALA A 28 -10.43 -6.52 -15.33
N ALA A 29 -9.92 -6.07 -14.18
CA ALA A 29 -10.34 -6.55 -12.87
C ALA A 29 -11.80 -6.20 -12.59
N ALA A 30 -12.30 -5.08 -13.13
CA ALA A 30 -13.69 -4.63 -12.98
C ALA A 30 -14.15 -4.63 -11.50
N GLY A 31 -13.29 -4.14 -10.60
CA GLY A 31 -13.55 -4.10 -9.15
C GLY A 31 -13.45 -5.44 -8.42
N ARG A 32 -13.16 -6.55 -9.11
CA ARG A 32 -13.02 -7.89 -8.49
C ARG A 32 -11.65 -8.14 -7.88
N SER A 33 -10.66 -7.32 -8.21
CA SER A 33 -9.33 -7.35 -7.60
C SER A 33 -8.81 -5.94 -7.41
N ALA A 34 -8.38 -5.64 -6.18
CA ALA A 34 -7.76 -4.36 -5.85
C ALA A 34 -6.24 -4.35 -6.09
N PHE A 35 -5.60 -5.53 -6.13
CA PHE A 35 -4.14 -5.64 -6.19
C PHE A 35 -3.69 -6.52 -7.35
N ARG A 36 -2.59 -6.12 -7.99
CA ARG A 36 -1.79 -6.99 -8.87
C ARG A 36 -0.93 -7.92 -8.01
N VAL A 37 -0.37 -8.97 -8.62
CA VAL A 37 0.56 -9.86 -7.92
C VAL A 37 1.76 -9.09 -7.34
N ASP A 38 2.29 -8.11 -8.08
CA ASP A 38 3.42 -7.32 -7.61
C ASP A 38 3.05 -6.35 -6.48
N ASP A 39 1.82 -5.83 -6.50
CA ASP A 39 1.27 -5.05 -5.39
C ASP A 39 1.26 -5.90 -4.10
N LEU A 40 0.80 -7.15 -4.19
CA LEU A 40 0.76 -8.08 -3.05
C LEU A 40 2.17 -8.41 -2.53
N ARG A 41 3.15 -8.61 -3.41
CA ARG A 41 4.55 -8.83 -3.01
C ARG A 41 5.12 -7.63 -2.26
N ARG A 42 4.82 -6.42 -2.74
CA ARG A 42 5.29 -5.17 -2.12
C ARG A 42 4.61 -4.93 -0.78
N LEU A 43 3.32 -5.21 -0.69
CA LEU A 43 2.56 -5.16 0.57
C LEU A 43 3.14 -6.13 1.60
N ARG A 44 3.49 -7.34 1.16
CA ARG A 44 4.13 -8.32 2.03
C ARG A 44 5.47 -7.79 2.57
N ALA A 45 6.31 -7.22 1.73
CA ALA A 45 7.58 -6.64 2.16
C ALA A 45 7.38 -5.54 3.23
N LEU A 46 6.42 -4.63 3.02
CA LEU A 46 6.10 -3.59 4.01
C LEU A 46 5.62 -4.16 5.35
N ILE A 47 4.78 -5.20 5.33
CA ILE A 47 4.33 -5.88 6.55
C ILE A 47 5.51 -6.55 7.26
N ASP A 48 6.46 -7.11 6.51
CA ASP A 48 7.65 -7.75 7.04
C ASP A 48 8.56 -6.74 7.75
N ASP A 49 8.71 -5.55 7.18
CA ASP A 49 9.48 -4.43 7.76
C ASP A 49 8.80 -3.82 8.98
N LEU A 50 7.46 -3.75 8.99
CA LEU A 50 6.69 -3.19 10.11
C LEU A 50 6.55 -4.16 11.29
N ARG A 51 6.59 -5.47 11.08
CA ARG A 51 6.38 -6.47 12.15
C ARG A 51 7.32 -6.30 13.36
N PRO A 52 8.63 -6.03 13.20
CA PRO A 52 9.52 -5.71 14.32
C PRO A 52 9.04 -4.52 15.14
N GLU A 53 8.56 -3.45 14.50
CA GLU A 53 8.08 -2.24 15.17
C GLU A 53 6.71 -2.46 15.83
N VAL A 54 5.80 -3.14 15.15
CA VAL A 54 4.45 -3.44 15.65
C VAL A 54 4.51 -4.37 16.86
N LEU A 55 5.34 -5.40 16.84
CA LEU A 55 5.57 -6.27 18.00
C LEU A 55 6.22 -5.52 19.17
N GLY A 56 7.02 -4.49 18.90
CA GLY A 56 7.61 -3.60 19.90
C GLY A 56 6.60 -2.67 20.57
N ARG A 57 5.55 -2.24 19.86
CA ARG A 57 4.48 -1.36 20.38
C ARG A 57 3.40 -2.07 21.20
N VAL A 58 3.35 -3.41 21.14
CA VAL A 58 2.35 -4.24 21.84
C VAL A 58 2.88 -4.81 23.17
N LYS A 59 4.17 -4.58 23.49
CA LYS A 59 4.77 -4.88 24.80
C LYS A 59 4.79 -3.64 25.70
#